data_AF-A0A903VKZ7-F1
#
_entry.id   AF-A0A903VKZ7-F1
#
_cell.length_a   1.000
_cell.length_b   1.000
_cell.length_c   1.000
_cell.angle_alpha   90.00
_cell.angle_beta   90.00
_cell.angle_gamma   90.00
#
_symmetry.space_group_name_H-M   'P 1'
#
loop_
_entity.id
_entity.type
_entity.pdbx_description
1 polymer ?
#
loop_
_entity_poly.entity_id
_entity_poly.type
_entity_poly.pdbx_seq_one_letter_code
_entity_poly.pdbx_strand_id
1 'polypeptide(L)'
;MSQLERSLLLLDESVVKSKRGLLRAKDRELRSPHQSLLGAGEPNESTNAEFDVSLTVGPHELRSFMFDSQQNNLSASRLSLAGSQISTTGLNVKHRTEALFGQFLEVLQRRNSEAEVFETVEDLIETLDEVLNGIDKMMSQTAFGKQRKVLADETWLNVERDTWKLLFALYKDRLVVQKEDAEMDDLPLVNSERAIVEHLYAANANLREYQLIVDWLEQTALEQNRMQIGHFTDRTIAWENTLHQLQNVGLTAFGSTREIVKSLDPDAPVRERRPLHDLDVEDQARLSRQIFQEVRFGRIEEAQNLCEHSGQPWKAAILEGWRLHHDPNYEPAAATSGKALTVGVKQAIEGNPRRDLWKKFAWKMAESRAVDDYTRATIGSFCGNLDSLLGILGDHNWTDVLWAYLKVSC
;
A
#
# COMPACT_ATOMS: atom_id res chain seq x y z
N MET A 1 17.36 33.23 6.90
CA MET A 1 16.94 31.82 6.89
C MET A 1 15.47 31.77 6.60
N SER A 2 15.09 31.07 5.54
CA SER A 2 13.69 30.81 5.22
C SER A 2 13.08 29.86 6.25
N GLN A 3 11.75 29.90 6.44
CA GLN A 3 11.08 28.93 7.32
C GLN A 3 11.37 27.47 6.93
N LEU A 4 11.55 27.23 5.62
CA LEU A 4 11.91 25.93 5.05
C LEU A 4 13.30 25.45 5.49
N GLU A 5 14.31 26.34 5.47
CA GLU A 5 15.66 26.01 5.94
C GLU A 5 15.67 25.70 7.43
N ARG A 6 14.82 26.36 8.21
CA ARG A 6 14.69 26.12 9.66
C ARG A 6 13.99 24.79 9.95
N SER A 7 12.99 24.40 9.16
CA SER A 7 12.32 23.10 9.30
C SER A 7 13.22 21.94 8.84
N LEU A 8 14.05 22.14 7.81
CA LEU A 8 15.01 21.12 7.36
C LEU A 8 16.13 20.93 8.38
N LEU A 9 16.62 21.99 9.00
CA LEU A 9 17.59 21.90 10.10
C LEU A 9 17.02 21.18 11.34
N LEU A 10 15.75 21.40 11.67
CA LEU A 10 15.09 20.68 12.77
C LEU A 10 14.88 19.19 12.47
N LEU A 11 14.62 18.83 11.21
CA LEU A 11 14.58 17.44 10.76
C LEU A 11 15.96 16.78 10.84
N ASP A 12 17.01 17.48 10.40
CA ASP A 12 18.39 16.97 10.44
C ASP A 12 18.94 16.85 11.87
N GLU A 13 18.55 17.76 12.77
CA GLU A 13 18.84 17.66 14.22
C GLU A 13 18.01 16.59 14.94
N SER A 14 16.85 16.19 14.40
CA SER A 14 16.01 15.11 14.95
C SER A 14 16.47 13.69 14.58
N VAL A 15 17.43 13.56 13.65
CA VAL A 15 18.08 12.28 13.34
C VAL A 15 19.04 11.93 14.47
N VAL A 16 18.55 11.17 15.44
CA VAL A 16 19.37 10.62 16.53
C VAL A 16 20.45 9.70 15.93
N LYS A 17 21.71 10.14 15.99
CA LYS A 17 22.87 9.31 15.66
C LYS A 17 22.91 8.09 16.59
N SER A 18 22.37 6.96 16.15
CA SER A 18 22.49 5.69 16.85
C SER A 18 23.98 5.35 17.03
N LYS A 19 24.43 5.32 18.28
CA LYS A 19 25.83 5.01 18.65
C LYS A 19 26.13 3.50 18.71
N ARG A 20 25.22 2.65 18.25
CA ARG A 20 25.39 1.19 18.29
C ARG A 20 25.59 0.66 16.87
N GLY A 21 26.77 0.09 16.61
CA GLY A 21 27.15 -0.47 15.31
C GLY A 21 26.25 -1.63 14.90
N LEU A 22 26.02 -1.75 13.58
CA LEU A 22 24.91 -2.52 13.01
C LEU A 22 24.97 -4.04 13.21
N LEU A 23 26.13 -4.70 13.29
CA LEU A 23 26.20 -6.16 13.38
C LEU A 23 27.52 -6.58 14.04
N ARG A 24 27.47 -7.50 15.02
CA ARG A 24 28.67 -8.14 15.60
C ARG A 24 28.55 -9.66 15.48
N ALA A 25 29.13 -10.21 14.43
CA ALA A 25 29.25 -11.66 14.27
C ALA A 25 30.23 -12.23 15.31
N LYS A 26 29.84 -13.33 15.96
CA LYS A 26 30.72 -14.13 16.82
C LYS A 26 31.00 -15.45 16.10
N ASP A 27 32.26 -15.70 15.77
CA ASP A 27 32.70 -16.94 15.13
C ASP A 27 32.28 -18.16 15.95
N ARG A 28 31.70 -19.18 15.31
CA ARG A 28 31.45 -20.48 15.94
C ARG A 28 31.86 -21.65 15.04
N GLU A 29 32.70 -22.50 15.62
CA GLU A 29 33.23 -23.75 15.07
C GLU A 29 32.12 -24.78 14.80
N LEU A 30 32.21 -25.43 13.64
CA LEU A 30 31.30 -26.44 13.11
C LEU A 30 31.38 -27.78 13.87
N ARG A 31 30.23 -28.34 14.24
CA ARG A 31 30.01 -29.79 14.36
C ARG A 31 28.58 -30.17 13.93
N SER A 32 28.46 -31.09 12.97
CA SER A 32 27.22 -31.82 12.65
C SER A 32 27.08 -33.05 13.57
N PRO A 33 25.88 -33.69 13.67
CA PRO A 33 25.62 -34.83 12.76
C PRO A 33 24.14 -35.13 12.41
N HIS A 34 24.01 -36.00 11.38
CA HIS A 34 22.84 -36.77 10.89
C HIS A 34 22.18 -37.70 11.94
N GLN A 35 20.88 -38.07 11.76
CA GLN A 35 20.39 -39.37 11.22
C GLN A 35 19.01 -39.89 11.77
N SER A 36 18.07 -40.28 10.86
CA SER A 36 17.02 -41.36 10.95
C SER A 36 15.83 -41.26 11.95
N LEU A 37 14.59 -41.80 11.79
CA LEU A 37 13.86 -42.66 10.82
C LEU A 37 12.33 -42.71 11.17
N LEU A 38 11.45 -42.83 10.15
CA LEU A 38 10.16 -43.59 9.97
C LEU A 38 9.02 -43.71 11.02
N GLY A 39 7.76 -43.51 10.56
CA GLY A 39 6.50 -44.07 11.12
C GLY A 39 5.23 -43.64 10.36
N ALA A 40 4.31 -44.57 10.05
CA ALA A 40 3.20 -44.47 9.07
C ALA A 40 1.79 -44.34 9.68
N GLY A 41 0.81 -43.82 8.91
CA GLY A 41 -0.64 -43.95 9.16
C GLY A 41 -1.53 -43.04 8.26
N GLU A 42 -2.46 -43.64 7.50
CA GLU A 42 -3.44 -43.02 6.57
C GLU A 42 -4.73 -42.49 7.26
N PRO A 43 -5.82 -42.10 6.55
CA PRO A 43 -6.17 -40.70 6.29
C PRO A 43 -7.51 -40.28 6.93
N ASN A 44 -7.80 -38.98 6.97
CA ASN A 44 -9.18 -38.51 7.11
C ASN A 44 -9.38 -37.22 6.31
N GLU A 45 -10.43 -37.25 5.49
CA GLU A 45 -10.94 -36.14 4.68
C GLU A 45 -11.58 -35.06 5.57
N SER A 46 -11.24 -33.79 5.34
CA SER A 46 -12.23 -32.69 5.36
C SER A 46 -11.65 -31.37 4.83
N THR A 47 -12.30 -30.92 3.75
CA THR A 47 -12.69 -29.53 3.44
C THR A 47 -11.60 -28.46 3.29
N ASN A 48 -11.32 -28.15 2.03
CA ASN A 48 -10.62 -26.97 1.53
C ASN A 48 -11.24 -25.66 2.05
N ALA A 49 -10.40 -24.78 2.58
CA ALA A 49 -10.60 -23.34 2.55
C ALA A 49 -9.33 -22.75 1.91
N GLU A 50 -9.51 -22.09 0.76
CA GLU A 50 -8.49 -21.31 0.07
C GLU A 50 -8.05 -20.15 0.99
N PHE A 51 -6.74 -20.02 1.21
CA PHE A 51 -6.15 -18.92 1.97
C PHE A 51 -5.30 -18.05 1.03
N ASP A 52 -5.67 -16.78 1.04
CA ASP A 52 -5.10 -15.64 0.34
C ASP A 52 -3.74 -15.25 0.98
N VAL A 53 -2.67 -15.17 0.18
CA VAL A 53 -1.30 -14.88 0.67
C VAL A 53 -0.78 -13.61 0.00
N SER A 54 -1.19 -12.49 0.58
CA SER A 54 -0.74 -11.12 0.36
C SER A 54 0.38 -10.78 1.34
N LEU A 55 1.64 -10.71 0.89
CA LEU A 55 2.80 -10.44 1.76
C LEU A 55 3.65 -9.30 1.19
N THR A 56 3.12 -8.09 1.36
CA THR A 56 3.95 -6.91 1.63
C THR A 56 4.57 -7.11 3.02
N VAL A 57 5.89 -6.98 3.14
CA VAL A 57 6.52 -6.97 4.47
C VAL A 57 6.15 -5.65 5.12
N GLY A 58 5.12 -5.71 5.96
CA GLY A 58 4.56 -4.62 6.76
C GLY A 58 3.68 -5.21 7.86
N PRO A 59 3.43 -4.48 8.95
CA PRO A 59 2.94 -4.97 10.24
C PRO A 59 1.47 -5.43 10.15
N HIS A 60 1.24 -6.67 9.77
CA HIS A 60 -0.10 -7.25 9.65
C HIS A 60 -0.78 -7.47 11.01
N GLU A 61 -0.01 -7.46 12.10
CA GLU A 61 -0.57 -7.38 13.45
C GLU A 61 -1.13 -5.99 13.79
N LEU A 62 -0.73 -4.93 13.07
CA LEU A 62 -1.39 -3.61 13.12
C LEU A 62 -2.49 -3.47 12.07
N ARG A 63 -2.37 -4.17 10.94
CA ARG A 63 -3.42 -4.27 9.91
C ARG A 63 -4.68 -4.95 10.45
N SER A 64 -4.57 -5.92 11.36
CA SER A 64 -5.76 -6.59 11.92
C SER A 64 -6.64 -5.69 12.79
N PHE A 65 -6.12 -4.59 13.36
CA PHE A 65 -6.90 -3.72 14.25
C PHE A 65 -7.65 -2.59 13.53
N MET A 66 -7.24 -2.21 12.32
CA MET A 66 -7.96 -1.16 11.55
C MET A 66 -9.11 -1.71 10.68
N PHE A 67 -9.23 -3.03 10.54
CA PHE A 67 -9.96 -3.64 9.41
C PHE A 67 -11.27 -4.39 9.74
N ASP A 68 -11.79 -4.35 10.97
CA ASP A 68 -13.04 -5.09 11.29
C ASP A 68 -14.35 -4.37 10.89
N SER A 69 -14.29 -3.16 10.31
CA SER A 69 -15.49 -2.37 9.98
C SER A 69 -16.01 -2.52 8.52
N GLN A 70 -15.26 -3.14 7.61
CA GLN A 70 -15.50 -2.96 6.16
C GLN A 70 -16.11 -4.16 5.39
N GLN A 71 -16.27 -5.35 5.98
CA GLN A 71 -16.63 -6.54 5.20
C GLN A 71 -18.13 -6.75 4.89
N ASN A 72 -19.06 -5.93 5.37
CA ASN A 72 -20.50 -6.28 5.33
C ASN A 72 -21.42 -5.49 4.37
N ASN A 73 -20.92 -4.73 3.38
CA ASN A 73 -21.80 -3.88 2.53
C ASN A 73 -21.71 -4.11 1.02
N LEU A 74 -21.66 -5.37 0.56
CA LEU A 74 -21.83 -5.71 -0.85
C LEU A 74 -23.04 -6.60 -1.07
N SER A 75 -24.25 -6.05 -0.91
CA SER A 75 -25.45 -6.46 -1.67
C SER A 75 -26.70 -5.69 -1.24
N ALA A 76 -27.09 -4.66 -2.00
CA ALA A 76 -28.49 -4.25 -2.13
C ALA A 76 -28.68 -3.20 -3.24
N SER A 77 -28.68 -3.65 -4.50
CA SER A 77 -29.28 -2.86 -5.58
C SER A 77 -30.81 -2.86 -5.43
N ARG A 78 -31.41 -1.73 -5.08
CA ARG A 78 -32.85 -1.50 -5.28
C ARG A 78 -33.13 -0.09 -5.79
N LEU A 79 -33.71 -0.06 -6.98
CA LEU A 79 -34.36 1.09 -7.62
C LEU A 79 -35.35 1.75 -6.65
N SER A 80 -35.29 3.08 -6.50
CA SER A 80 -36.34 3.84 -5.86
C SER A 80 -36.61 5.17 -6.57
N LEU A 81 -37.90 5.43 -6.74
CA LEU A 81 -38.54 6.45 -7.55
C LEU A 81 -38.47 7.83 -6.89
N ALA A 82 -38.16 8.85 -7.70
CA ALA A 82 -37.93 10.24 -7.28
C ALA A 82 -39.13 10.88 -6.58
N GLY A 83 -38.90 11.39 -5.36
CA GLY A 83 -39.78 12.31 -4.65
C GLY A 83 -39.01 13.58 -4.27
N SER A 84 -39.53 14.74 -4.68
CA SER A 84 -38.96 16.06 -4.42
C SER A 84 -38.94 16.39 -2.91
N GLN A 85 -37.75 16.52 -2.33
CA GLN A 85 -37.51 17.07 -0.99
C GLN A 85 -36.41 18.12 -1.08
N ILE A 86 -36.81 19.40 -1.12
CA ILE A 86 -35.89 20.53 -1.06
C ILE A 86 -35.86 21.03 0.40
N SER A 87 -34.65 21.09 0.98
CA SER A 87 -34.27 21.86 2.19
C SER A 87 -34.17 21.17 3.57
N THR A 88 -33.78 19.89 3.65
CA THR A 88 -33.51 19.20 4.95
C THR A 88 -32.07 18.71 5.13
N THR A 89 -31.27 18.62 4.06
CA THR A 89 -29.97 17.93 4.10
C THR A 89 -28.90 18.65 4.93
N GLY A 90 -28.71 19.96 4.73
CA GLY A 90 -27.73 20.74 5.49
C GLY A 90 -28.08 20.96 6.97
N LEU A 91 -29.37 20.90 7.34
CA LEU A 91 -29.80 20.94 8.73
C LEU A 91 -29.53 19.60 9.42
N ASN A 92 -29.70 18.48 8.71
CA ASN A 92 -29.43 17.15 9.23
C ASN A 92 -27.93 16.88 9.46
N VAL A 93 -27.04 17.39 8.60
CA VAL A 93 -25.57 17.30 8.84
C VAL A 93 -25.19 18.05 10.11
N LYS A 94 -25.69 19.28 10.30
CA LYS A 94 -25.45 20.07 11.50
C LYS A 94 -25.98 19.40 12.76
N HIS A 95 -27.17 18.83 12.72
CA HIS A 95 -27.72 18.09 13.85
C HIS A 95 -26.90 16.84 14.20
N ARG A 96 -26.30 16.15 13.22
CA ARG A 96 -25.39 15.03 13.48
C ARG A 96 -24.08 15.50 14.12
N THR A 97 -23.51 16.60 13.64
CA THR A 97 -22.31 17.18 14.26
C THR A 97 -22.58 17.72 15.66
N GLU A 98 -23.77 18.25 15.93
CA GLU A 98 -24.19 18.68 17.27
C GLU A 98 -24.42 17.47 18.21
N ALA A 99 -24.91 16.35 17.68
CA ALA A 99 -25.08 15.12 18.43
C ALA A 99 -23.75 14.43 18.78
N LEU A 100 -22.69 14.67 18.00
CA LEU A 100 -21.34 14.14 18.24
C LEU A 100 -20.84 14.49 19.63
N PHE A 101 -21.10 15.71 20.10
CA PHE A 101 -20.71 16.14 21.44
C PHE A 101 -21.33 15.26 22.54
N GLY A 102 -22.60 14.90 22.40
CA GLY A 102 -23.28 14.02 23.35
C GLY A 102 -22.71 12.59 23.32
N GLN A 103 -22.41 12.08 22.12
CA GLN A 103 -21.82 10.75 21.92
C GLN A 103 -20.40 10.66 22.51
N PHE A 104 -19.56 11.67 22.26
CA PHE A 104 -18.22 11.75 22.82
C PHE A 104 -18.26 11.83 24.35
N LEU A 105 -19.18 12.62 24.89
CA LEU A 105 -19.36 12.71 26.34
C LEU A 105 -19.80 11.37 26.93
N GLU A 106 -20.66 10.62 26.26
CA GLU A 106 -21.08 9.29 26.69
C GLU A 106 -19.91 8.29 26.71
N VAL A 107 -19.07 8.29 25.66
CA VAL A 107 -17.85 7.46 25.59
C VAL A 107 -16.91 7.79 26.75
N LEU A 108 -16.65 9.09 26.98
CA LEU A 108 -15.80 9.55 28.08
C LEU A 108 -16.38 9.26 29.47
N GLN A 109 -17.70 9.21 29.62
CA GLN A 109 -18.34 8.89 30.90
C GLN A 109 -18.38 7.38 31.17
N ARG A 110 -18.43 6.56 30.12
CA ARG A 110 -18.47 5.10 30.22
C ARG A 110 -17.14 4.51 30.69
N ARG A 111 -16.02 5.09 30.26
CA ARG A 111 -14.67 4.62 30.56
C ARG A 111 -13.90 5.68 31.33
N ASN A 112 -13.63 5.41 32.62
CA ASN A 112 -12.98 6.35 33.53
C ASN A 112 -11.66 5.82 34.11
N SER A 113 -11.10 4.78 33.48
CA SER A 113 -9.87 4.11 33.89
C SER A 113 -8.72 4.46 32.94
N GLU A 114 -7.53 4.72 33.49
CA GLU A 114 -6.30 4.97 32.72
C GLU A 114 -5.88 3.76 31.87
N ALA A 115 -6.28 2.54 32.27
CA ALA A 115 -5.99 1.32 31.52
C ALA A 115 -6.81 1.19 30.23
N GLU A 116 -7.94 1.89 30.12
CA GLU A 116 -8.90 1.78 29.01
C GLU A 116 -8.72 2.92 27.99
N VAL A 117 -7.67 3.74 28.11
CA VAL A 117 -7.47 4.94 27.28
C VAL A 117 -7.43 4.61 25.78
N PHE A 118 -6.76 3.53 25.39
CA PHE A 118 -6.73 3.14 23.98
C PHE A 118 -8.11 2.74 23.47
N GLU A 119 -8.85 1.96 24.24
CA GLU A 119 -10.23 1.60 23.92
C GLU A 119 -11.08 2.86 23.81
N THR A 120 -10.95 3.83 24.73
CA THR A 120 -11.71 5.10 24.67
C THR A 120 -11.48 5.84 23.36
N VAL A 121 -10.23 5.88 22.88
CA VAL A 121 -9.88 6.55 21.62
C VAL A 121 -10.43 5.78 20.43
N GLU A 122 -10.44 4.45 20.49
CA GLU A 122 -11.04 3.58 19.46
C GLU A 122 -12.55 3.84 19.33
N ASP A 123 -13.29 3.86 20.44
CA ASP A 123 -14.72 4.20 20.45
C ASP A 123 -14.97 5.63 19.90
N LEU A 124 -14.07 6.59 20.17
CA LEU A 124 -14.17 7.94 19.60
C LEU A 124 -13.94 7.95 18.07
N ILE A 125 -12.99 7.14 17.59
CA ILE A 125 -12.76 6.98 16.15
C ILE A 125 -13.97 6.31 15.49
N GLU A 126 -14.54 5.27 16.10
CA GLU A 126 -15.73 4.57 15.59
C GLU A 126 -16.93 5.52 15.49
N THR A 127 -17.20 6.31 16.52
CA THR A 127 -18.30 7.30 16.48
C THR A 127 -18.10 8.34 15.37
N LEU A 128 -16.86 8.80 15.13
CA LEU A 128 -16.55 9.66 13.97
C LEU A 128 -16.79 8.95 12.64
N ASP A 129 -16.36 7.69 12.50
CA ASP A 129 -16.56 6.91 11.29
C ASP A 129 -18.05 6.63 11.00
N GLU A 130 -18.87 6.36 12.02
CA GLU A 130 -20.31 6.20 11.88
C GLU A 130 -20.99 7.49 11.38
N VAL A 131 -20.62 8.64 11.94
CA VAL A 131 -21.15 9.94 11.54
C VAL A 131 -20.74 10.26 10.10
N LEU A 132 -19.46 10.07 9.75
CA LEU A 132 -18.93 10.30 8.41
C LEU A 132 -19.57 9.38 7.36
N ASN A 133 -19.66 8.08 7.63
CA ASN A 133 -20.35 7.12 6.75
C ASN A 133 -21.82 7.49 6.55
N GLY A 134 -22.46 8.01 7.59
CA GLY A 134 -23.83 8.50 7.53
C GLY A 134 -23.99 9.76 6.66
N ILE A 135 -23.00 10.66 6.68
CA ILE A 135 -22.94 11.85 5.81
C ILE A 135 -22.71 11.43 4.35
N ASP A 136 -21.76 10.53 4.09
CA ASP A 136 -21.43 10.05 2.74
C ASP A 136 -22.62 9.34 2.06
N LYS A 137 -23.32 8.45 2.79
CA LYS A 137 -24.56 7.82 2.32
C LYS A 137 -25.63 8.85 1.94
N MET A 138 -25.72 9.96 2.66
CA MET A 138 -26.68 11.02 2.37
C MET A 138 -26.26 11.89 1.17
N MET A 139 -24.96 12.09 0.99
CA MET A 139 -24.39 12.81 -0.15
C MET A 139 -24.52 12.03 -1.45
N SER A 140 -24.29 10.71 -1.43
CA SER A 140 -24.51 9.84 -2.60
C SER A 140 -25.96 9.89 -3.14
N GLN A 141 -26.93 10.29 -2.29
CA GLN A 141 -28.34 10.41 -2.63
C GLN A 141 -28.77 11.82 -3.10
N THR A 142 -27.87 12.83 -3.05
CA THR A 142 -28.23 14.23 -3.33
C THR A 142 -27.55 14.77 -4.59
N ALA A 143 -28.31 15.46 -5.47
CA ALA A 143 -27.80 15.99 -6.74
C ALA A 143 -26.78 17.15 -6.59
N PHE A 144 -25.81 17.15 -7.53
CA PHE A 144 -24.54 17.90 -7.69
C PHE A 144 -24.45 19.41 -7.33
N GLY A 145 -25.54 20.10 -6.98
CA GLY A 145 -25.56 21.56 -6.90
C GLY A 145 -25.27 22.18 -5.51
N LYS A 146 -25.41 21.41 -4.42
CA LYS A 146 -25.33 21.93 -3.03
C LYS A 146 -24.14 21.40 -2.22
N GLN A 147 -23.16 20.77 -2.88
CA GLN A 147 -21.98 20.14 -2.25
C GLN A 147 -21.10 21.11 -1.45
N ARG A 148 -21.00 22.38 -1.83
CA ARG A 148 -19.86 23.25 -1.45
C ARG A 148 -19.74 23.65 0.04
N LYS A 149 -20.82 23.60 0.83
CA LYS A 149 -20.78 23.87 2.28
C LYS A 149 -20.72 22.59 3.12
N VAL A 150 -21.35 21.51 2.67
CA VAL A 150 -21.27 20.19 3.32
C VAL A 150 -19.85 19.64 3.20
N LEU A 151 -19.17 19.89 2.06
CA LEU A 151 -17.77 19.56 1.86
C LEU A 151 -16.84 20.20 2.90
N ALA A 152 -17.12 21.42 3.39
CA ALA A 152 -16.27 22.04 4.40
C ALA A 152 -16.41 21.35 5.77
N ASP A 153 -17.65 21.02 6.17
CA ASP A 153 -17.91 20.32 7.42
C ASP A 153 -17.43 18.86 7.39
N GLU A 154 -17.52 18.21 6.23
CA GLU A 154 -16.96 16.89 5.97
C GLU A 154 -15.42 16.89 5.99
N THR A 155 -14.76 17.93 5.45
CA THR A 155 -13.30 17.99 5.40
C THR A 155 -12.64 18.09 6.78
N TRP A 156 -13.21 18.82 7.74
CA TRP A 156 -12.60 18.92 9.07
C TRP A 156 -12.82 17.66 9.90
N LEU A 157 -13.99 17.02 9.80
CA LEU A 157 -14.28 15.76 10.49
C LEU A 157 -13.37 14.62 9.99
N ASN A 158 -13.15 14.54 8.68
CA ASN A 158 -12.18 13.59 8.12
C ASN A 158 -10.79 13.85 8.69
N VAL A 159 -10.33 15.10 8.70
CA VAL A 159 -9.01 15.46 9.26
C VAL A 159 -8.92 15.12 10.76
N GLU A 160 -9.98 15.38 11.53
CA GLU A 160 -10.01 15.05 12.96
C GLU A 160 -9.92 13.54 13.18
N ARG A 161 -10.75 12.75 12.49
CA ARG A 161 -10.70 11.29 12.54
C ARG A 161 -9.32 10.77 12.15
N ASP A 162 -8.76 11.25 11.05
CA ASP A 162 -7.46 10.81 10.56
C ASP A 162 -6.35 11.18 11.56
N THR A 163 -6.49 12.31 12.25
CA THR A 163 -5.59 12.70 13.35
C THR A 163 -5.71 11.77 14.55
N TRP A 164 -6.94 11.39 14.96
CA TRP A 164 -7.15 10.43 16.05
C TRP A 164 -6.58 9.05 15.70
N LYS A 165 -6.78 8.57 14.46
CA LYS A 165 -6.17 7.32 13.96
C LYS A 165 -4.64 7.38 14.04
N LEU A 166 -4.03 8.49 13.64
CA LEU A 166 -2.57 8.68 13.75
C LEU A 166 -2.08 8.69 15.20
N LEU A 167 -2.75 9.44 16.08
CA LEU A 167 -2.40 9.52 17.50
C LEU A 167 -2.50 8.14 18.15
N PHE A 168 -3.58 7.42 17.91
CA PHE A 168 -3.78 6.07 18.41
C PHE A 168 -2.62 5.15 17.99
N ALA A 169 -2.29 5.11 16.69
CA ALA A 169 -1.22 4.27 16.16
C ALA A 169 0.15 4.58 16.78
N LEU A 170 0.52 5.87 16.86
CA LEU A 170 1.81 6.29 17.40
C LEU A 170 1.94 6.05 18.92
N TYR A 171 0.90 6.37 19.70
CA TYR A 171 0.95 6.18 21.15
C TYR A 171 0.88 4.70 21.52
N LYS A 172 0.18 3.87 20.74
CA LYS A 172 0.17 2.41 20.93
C LYS A 172 1.56 1.83 20.73
N ASP A 173 2.26 2.19 19.65
CA ASP A 173 3.65 1.73 19.43
C ASP A 173 4.59 2.21 20.56
N ARG A 174 4.53 3.50 20.92
CA ARG A 174 5.41 4.07 21.96
C ARG A 174 5.20 3.51 23.37
N LEU A 175 3.96 3.25 23.75
CA LEU A 175 3.63 2.88 25.13
C LEU A 175 3.57 1.37 25.37
N VAL A 176 3.27 0.59 24.32
CA VAL A 176 3.10 -0.87 24.39
C VAL A 176 4.31 -1.54 23.76
N VAL A 177 4.51 -1.35 22.46
CA VAL A 177 5.51 -2.12 21.66
C VAL A 177 6.94 -1.78 22.06
N GLN A 178 7.29 -0.49 22.16
CA GLN A 178 8.65 -0.06 22.51
C GLN A 178 9.09 -0.49 23.92
N LYS A 179 8.15 -0.84 24.82
CA LYS A 179 8.48 -1.38 26.15
C LYS A 179 8.83 -2.86 26.11
N GLU A 180 8.25 -3.61 25.16
CA GLU A 180 8.46 -5.05 25.00
C GLU A 180 9.76 -5.36 24.21
N ASP A 181 10.20 -4.45 23.33
CA ASP A 181 11.42 -4.61 22.50
C ASP A 181 12.75 -4.70 23.28
N ALA A 182 12.77 -4.35 24.56
CA ALA A 182 13.99 -4.34 25.37
C ALA A 182 14.57 -5.75 25.63
N GLU A 183 13.84 -6.81 25.28
CA GLU A 183 14.17 -8.21 25.59
C GLU A 183 14.61 -9.05 24.37
N MET A 184 14.82 -8.45 23.20
CA MET A 184 15.03 -9.21 21.97
C MET A 184 16.47 -9.73 21.78
N ASP A 185 16.60 -11.01 21.42
CA ASP A 185 17.86 -11.74 21.18
C ASP A 185 18.54 -11.37 19.85
N ASP A 186 19.87 -11.55 19.79
CA ASP A 186 20.68 -11.29 18.58
C ASP A 186 20.25 -12.18 17.38
N LEU A 187 20.07 -11.58 16.20
CA LEU A 187 19.81 -12.28 14.93
C LEU A 187 20.87 -13.34 14.59
N PRO A 188 20.47 -14.59 14.27
CA PRO A 188 21.37 -15.53 13.62
C PRO A 188 21.68 -15.11 12.18
N LEU A 189 22.95 -15.26 11.78
CA LEU A 189 23.54 -14.80 10.50
C LEU A 189 23.00 -15.52 9.23
N VAL A 190 22.05 -16.45 9.38
CA VAL A 190 21.55 -17.36 8.31
C VAL A 190 20.16 -16.95 7.80
N ASN A 191 19.69 -15.78 8.22
CA ASN A 191 18.32 -15.35 7.98
C ASN A 191 18.13 -14.76 6.58
N SER A 192 16.94 -14.98 6.01
CA SER A 192 16.48 -14.35 4.77
C SER A 192 16.51 -12.81 4.83
N GLU A 193 16.57 -12.13 3.69
CA GLU A 193 16.55 -10.64 3.65
C GLU A 193 15.32 -10.11 4.39
N ARG A 194 14.17 -10.77 4.20
CA ARG A 194 12.94 -10.48 4.93
C ARG A 194 13.12 -10.52 6.45
N ALA A 195 13.65 -11.61 6.99
CA ALA A 195 13.83 -11.77 8.44
C ALA A 195 14.85 -10.76 9.01
N ILE A 196 15.87 -10.36 8.24
CA ILE A 196 16.80 -9.30 8.62
C ILE A 196 16.07 -7.96 8.73
N VAL A 197 15.21 -7.64 7.75
CA VAL A 197 14.44 -6.40 7.73
C VAL A 197 13.38 -6.39 8.85
N GLU A 198 12.67 -7.49 9.07
CA GLU A 198 11.69 -7.61 10.17
C GLU A 198 12.34 -7.33 11.53
N HIS A 199 13.50 -7.93 11.79
CA HIS A 199 14.25 -7.62 13.01
C HIS A 199 14.79 -6.19 13.03
N LEU A 200 15.18 -5.60 11.90
CA LEU A 200 15.57 -4.19 11.85
C LEU A 200 14.42 -3.28 12.31
N TYR A 201 13.19 -3.55 11.87
CA TYR A 201 12.00 -2.84 12.35
C TYR A 201 11.73 -3.15 13.82
N ALA A 202 11.83 -4.40 14.27
CA ALA A 202 11.66 -4.73 15.70
C ALA A 202 12.72 -4.05 16.60
N ALA A 203 13.96 -3.91 16.14
CA ALA A 203 15.04 -3.30 16.92
C ALA A 203 15.03 -1.75 16.88
N ASN A 204 14.42 -1.13 15.86
CA ASN A 204 14.48 0.31 15.66
C ASN A 204 13.08 0.95 15.70
N ALA A 205 12.73 1.46 16.88
CA ALA A 205 11.52 2.23 17.15
C ALA A 205 11.28 3.37 16.14
N ASN A 206 12.32 4.12 15.77
CA ASN A 206 12.15 5.25 14.84
C ASN A 206 11.71 4.80 13.45
N LEU A 207 12.25 3.67 12.95
CA LEU A 207 11.85 3.13 11.64
C LEU A 207 10.42 2.64 11.64
N ARG A 208 9.96 2.03 12.75
CA ARG A 208 8.55 1.66 12.90
C ARG A 208 7.64 2.87 12.95
N GLU A 209 8.00 3.91 13.68
CA GLU A 209 7.24 5.16 13.70
C GLU A 209 7.13 5.78 12.31
N TYR A 210 8.20 5.79 11.51
CA TYR A 210 8.14 6.25 10.13
C TYR A 210 7.24 5.38 9.26
N GLN A 211 7.30 4.06 9.41
CA GLN A 211 6.40 3.15 8.69
C GLN A 211 4.93 3.39 9.05
N LEU A 212 4.62 3.60 10.33
CA LEU A 212 3.27 3.91 10.79
C LEU A 212 2.73 5.19 10.15
N ILE A 213 3.57 6.22 10.03
CA ILE A 213 3.18 7.48 9.38
C ILE A 213 2.96 7.25 7.88
N VAL A 214 3.80 6.44 7.22
CA VAL A 214 3.61 6.08 5.80
C VAL A 214 2.28 5.33 5.61
N ASP A 215 2.01 4.32 6.43
CA ASP A 215 0.77 3.53 6.36
C ASP A 215 -0.46 4.43 6.57
N TRP A 216 -0.41 5.33 7.55
CA TRP A 216 -1.45 6.32 7.80
C TRP A 216 -1.67 7.25 6.59
N LEU A 217 -0.59 7.74 5.95
CA LEU A 217 -0.68 8.59 4.76
C LEU A 217 -1.25 7.84 3.55
N GLU A 218 -0.94 6.55 3.38
CA GLU A 218 -1.46 5.69 2.32
C GLU A 218 -2.96 5.44 2.49
N GLN A 219 -3.40 5.14 3.71
CA GLN A 219 -4.81 4.93 4.03
C GLN A 219 -5.64 6.21 3.92
N THR A 220 -5.12 7.34 4.44
CA THR A 220 -5.78 8.64 4.30
C THR A 220 -6.00 8.99 2.83
N ALA A 221 -5.00 8.74 1.97
CA ALA A 221 -5.12 8.97 0.54
C ALA A 221 -6.14 8.03 -0.13
N LEU A 222 -6.19 6.76 0.28
CA LEU A 222 -7.20 5.82 -0.18
C LEU A 222 -8.60 6.31 0.13
N GLU A 223 -8.88 6.66 1.38
CA GLU A 223 -10.21 7.08 1.82
C GLU A 223 -10.69 8.32 1.06
N GLN A 224 -9.81 9.30 0.84
CA GLN A 224 -10.10 10.51 0.07
C GLN A 224 -10.41 10.24 -1.41
N ASN A 225 -9.88 9.15 -1.98
CA ASN A 225 -9.96 8.85 -3.41
C ASN A 225 -10.79 7.59 -3.73
N ARG A 226 -11.60 7.08 -2.78
CA ARG A 226 -12.44 5.88 -2.97
C ARG A 226 -13.34 5.94 -4.22
N MET A 227 -13.82 7.12 -4.60
CA MET A 227 -14.68 7.30 -5.79
C MET A 227 -13.92 7.37 -7.13
N GLN A 228 -12.58 7.49 -7.11
CA GLN A 228 -11.77 7.65 -8.33
C GLN A 228 -11.19 6.34 -8.86
N ILE A 229 -11.43 5.20 -8.20
CA ILE A 229 -10.92 3.91 -8.64
C ILE A 229 -11.59 3.56 -9.98
N GLY A 230 -10.83 3.69 -11.07
CA GLY A 230 -11.34 3.48 -12.42
C GLY A 230 -11.66 2.01 -12.69
N HIS A 231 -12.86 1.74 -13.19
CA HIS A 231 -13.18 0.42 -13.75
C HIS A 231 -12.51 0.29 -15.12
N PHE A 232 -11.45 -0.51 -15.21
CA PHE A 232 -10.93 -0.94 -16.50
C PHE A 232 -11.80 -2.07 -17.04
N THR A 233 -12.14 -1.99 -18.33
CA THR A 233 -12.67 -3.16 -19.05
C THR A 233 -11.57 -4.22 -19.05
N ASP A 234 -11.89 -5.45 -18.69
CA ASP A 234 -10.98 -6.60 -18.74
C ASP A 234 -10.39 -6.71 -20.15
N ARG A 235 -9.13 -6.29 -20.32
CA ARG A 235 -8.43 -6.27 -21.60
C ARG A 235 -7.27 -7.26 -21.51
N THR A 236 -7.55 -8.48 -21.94
CA THR A 236 -6.61 -9.60 -21.85
C THR A 236 -5.36 -9.43 -22.72
N ILE A 237 -5.33 -8.44 -23.62
CA ILE A 237 -4.24 -8.21 -24.57
C ILE A 237 -3.74 -6.76 -24.47
N ALA A 238 -2.43 -6.59 -24.25
CA ALA A 238 -1.80 -5.30 -24.33
C ALA A 238 -1.65 -4.80 -25.77
N TRP A 239 -1.79 -3.50 -25.97
CA TRP A 239 -1.58 -2.80 -27.24
C TRP A 239 -2.40 -3.38 -28.41
N GLU A 240 -3.67 -3.67 -28.15
CA GLU A 240 -4.60 -4.26 -29.12
C GLU A 240 -4.65 -3.48 -30.45
N ASN A 241 -4.67 -2.14 -30.38
CA ASN A 241 -4.75 -1.31 -31.59
C ASN A 241 -3.44 -1.37 -32.40
N THR A 242 -2.30 -1.38 -31.73
CA THR A 242 -0.97 -1.53 -32.33
C THR A 242 -0.82 -2.90 -32.97
N LEU A 243 -1.25 -3.97 -32.29
CA LEU A 243 -1.28 -5.32 -32.84
C LEU A 243 -2.17 -5.40 -34.09
N HIS A 244 -3.38 -4.85 -34.03
CA HIS A 244 -4.31 -4.82 -35.16
C HIS A 244 -3.73 -4.04 -36.35
N GLN A 245 -3.07 -2.90 -36.11
CA GLN A 245 -2.40 -2.15 -37.18
C GLN A 245 -1.24 -2.94 -37.79
N LEU A 246 -0.44 -3.65 -36.97
CA LEU A 246 0.68 -4.49 -37.42
C LEU A 246 0.23 -5.69 -38.27
N GLN A 247 -0.88 -6.33 -37.91
CA GLN A 247 -1.44 -7.45 -38.68
C GLN A 247 -2.02 -7.01 -40.02
N ASN A 248 -2.53 -5.78 -40.10
CA ASN A 248 -3.20 -5.24 -41.29
C ASN A 248 -2.30 -4.37 -42.19
N VAL A 249 -0.99 -4.35 -41.94
CA VAL A 249 -0.02 -3.62 -42.79
C VAL A 249 -0.09 -4.16 -44.22
N GLY A 250 -0.49 -3.30 -45.17
CA GLY A 250 -0.60 -3.63 -46.59
C GLY A 250 -1.96 -4.17 -47.05
N LEU A 251 -2.90 -4.40 -46.14
CA LEU A 251 -4.27 -4.83 -46.45
C LEU A 251 -5.28 -3.66 -46.55
N THR A 252 -4.89 -2.48 -46.08
CA THR A 252 -5.71 -1.26 -46.09
C THR A 252 -5.36 -0.37 -47.28
N ALA A 253 -6.37 0.03 -48.08
CA ALA A 253 -6.18 0.86 -49.27
C ALA A 253 -5.63 2.27 -48.96
N PHE A 254 -5.87 2.74 -47.73
CA PHE A 254 -5.24 3.93 -47.16
C PHE A 254 -4.34 3.47 -46.02
N GLY A 255 -3.06 3.21 -46.33
CA GLY A 255 -2.08 2.87 -45.31
C GLY A 255 -1.93 4.03 -44.31
N SER A 256 -1.78 3.72 -43.02
CA SER A 256 -1.41 4.72 -42.03
C SER A 256 -0.07 5.35 -42.42
N THR A 257 -0.04 6.67 -42.58
CA THR A 257 1.16 7.43 -42.96
C THR A 257 2.23 7.48 -41.88
N ARG A 258 1.89 7.10 -40.63
CA ARG A 258 2.81 7.12 -39.50
C ARG A 258 3.38 5.73 -39.26
N GLU A 259 4.71 5.63 -39.33
CA GLU A 259 5.41 4.41 -38.96
C GLU A 259 5.34 4.18 -37.44
N ILE A 260 4.66 3.11 -37.05
CA ILE A 260 4.62 2.60 -35.66
C ILE A 260 5.71 1.55 -35.42
N VAL A 261 5.84 1.08 -34.18
CA VAL A 261 6.74 -0.03 -33.79
C VAL A 261 6.48 -1.28 -34.63
N LYS A 262 7.52 -2.09 -34.85
CA LYS A 262 7.47 -3.36 -35.59
C LYS A 262 7.33 -4.58 -34.68
N SER A 263 7.80 -4.46 -33.43
CA SER A 263 7.67 -5.51 -32.41
C SER A 263 6.79 -5.05 -31.23
N LEU A 264 6.26 -6.02 -30.48
CA LEU A 264 5.31 -5.81 -29.38
C LEU A 264 5.91 -6.10 -27.99
N ASP A 265 7.24 -6.21 -27.88
CA ASP A 265 7.90 -6.27 -26.59
C ASP A 265 7.90 -4.90 -25.89
N PRO A 266 7.93 -4.84 -24.54
CA PRO A 266 7.82 -3.59 -23.77
C PRO A 266 8.87 -2.54 -24.13
N ASP A 267 10.05 -2.97 -24.57
CA ASP A 267 11.16 -2.09 -24.94
C ASP A 267 11.09 -1.63 -26.41
N ALA A 268 10.17 -2.15 -27.22
CA ALA A 268 10.06 -1.82 -28.64
C ALA A 268 9.94 -0.31 -28.91
N PRO A 269 9.11 0.46 -28.19
CA PRO A 269 9.01 1.91 -28.42
C PRO A 269 10.34 2.64 -28.18
N VAL A 270 11.08 2.23 -27.15
CA VAL A 270 12.37 2.83 -26.78
C VAL A 270 13.47 2.41 -27.74
N ARG A 271 13.55 1.10 -28.06
CA ARG A 271 14.58 0.52 -28.93
C ARG A 271 14.45 0.99 -30.37
N GLU A 272 13.23 1.00 -30.90
CA GLU A 272 12.98 1.38 -32.30
C GLU A 272 12.81 2.90 -32.47
N ARG A 273 12.61 3.63 -31.37
CA ARG A 273 12.28 5.07 -31.36
C ARG A 273 11.04 5.37 -32.19
N ARG A 274 10.05 4.48 -32.09
CA ARG A 274 8.77 4.57 -32.80
C ARG A 274 7.63 4.54 -31.79
N PRO A 275 6.55 5.28 -32.05
CA PRO A 275 5.40 5.32 -31.16
C PRO A 275 4.52 4.07 -31.34
N LEU A 276 3.73 3.77 -30.31
CA LEU A 276 2.57 2.88 -30.41
C LEU A 276 1.42 3.59 -31.15
N HIS A 277 0.34 2.86 -31.38
CA HIS A 277 -0.91 3.46 -31.84
C HIS A 277 -1.42 4.52 -30.84
N ASP A 278 -1.98 5.65 -31.29
CA ASP A 278 -2.33 6.78 -30.42
C ASP A 278 -3.32 6.42 -29.30
N LEU A 279 -4.32 5.57 -29.60
CA LEU A 279 -5.23 5.01 -28.57
C LEU A 279 -4.49 4.19 -27.51
N ASP A 280 -3.51 3.38 -27.92
CA ASP A 280 -2.73 2.59 -26.96
C ASP A 280 -1.81 3.49 -26.13
N VAL A 281 -1.27 4.57 -26.70
CA VAL A 281 -0.49 5.58 -25.95
C VAL A 281 -1.35 6.25 -24.87
N GLU A 282 -2.59 6.61 -25.20
CA GLU A 282 -3.52 7.19 -24.23
C GLU A 282 -3.89 6.20 -23.13
N ASP A 283 -4.19 4.95 -23.51
CA ASP A 283 -4.50 3.88 -22.55
C ASP A 283 -3.29 3.57 -21.64
N GLN A 284 -2.06 3.60 -22.17
CA GLN A 284 -0.83 3.47 -21.37
C GLN A 284 -0.68 4.59 -20.34
N ALA A 285 -0.95 5.84 -20.73
CA ALA A 285 -0.86 6.98 -19.82
C ALA A 285 -1.89 6.89 -18.68
N ARG A 286 -3.13 6.49 -19.01
CA ARG A 286 -4.19 6.26 -18.02
C ARG A 286 -3.84 5.12 -17.07
N LEU A 287 -3.36 4.00 -17.60
CA LEU A 287 -2.97 2.84 -16.82
C LEU A 287 -1.84 3.18 -15.85
N SER A 288 -0.79 3.85 -16.33
CA SER A 288 0.39 4.17 -15.50
C SER A 288 0.03 5.14 -14.37
N ARG A 289 -0.90 6.06 -14.61
CA ARG A 289 -1.46 6.91 -13.56
C ARG A 289 -2.24 6.10 -12.51
N GLN A 290 -3.07 5.15 -12.92
CA GLN A 290 -3.81 4.32 -11.96
C GLN A 290 -2.86 3.43 -11.14
N ILE A 291 -1.87 2.79 -11.79
CA ILE A 291 -0.85 1.99 -11.09
C ILE A 291 -0.19 2.83 -9.99
N PHE A 292 0.22 4.06 -10.32
CA PHE A 292 0.83 4.96 -9.35
C PHE A 292 -0.13 5.30 -8.20
N GLN A 293 -1.43 5.52 -8.49
CA GLN A 293 -2.44 5.76 -7.45
C GLN A 293 -2.59 4.55 -6.52
N GLU A 294 -2.71 3.33 -7.05
CA GLU A 294 -2.77 2.11 -6.24
C GLU A 294 -1.54 1.95 -5.34
N VAL A 295 -0.35 2.25 -5.85
CA VAL A 295 0.90 2.26 -5.06
C VAL A 295 0.88 3.36 -3.99
N ARG A 296 0.37 4.55 -4.30
CA ARG A 296 0.19 5.65 -3.34
C ARG A 296 -0.83 5.31 -2.24
N PHE A 297 -1.74 4.38 -2.49
CA PHE A 297 -2.70 3.86 -1.53
C PHE A 297 -2.21 2.63 -0.75
N GLY A 298 -0.97 2.19 -0.96
CA GLY A 298 -0.42 0.98 -0.35
C GLY A 298 -0.99 -0.33 -0.91
N ARG A 299 -1.81 -0.28 -1.97
CA ARG A 299 -2.42 -1.46 -2.61
C ARG A 299 -1.57 -1.98 -3.77
N ILE A 300 -0.39 -2.49 -3.42
CA ILE A 300 0.60 -2.93 -4.40
C ILE A 300 0.09 -4.15 -5.20
N GLU A 301 -0.66 -5.05 -4.56
CA GLU A 301 -1.26 -6.21 -5.21
C GLU A 301 -2.37 -5.83 -6.19
N GLU A 302 -3.23 -4.87 -5.83
CA GLU A 302 -4.20 -4.34 -6.79
C GLU A 302 -3.50 -3.68 -7.98
N ALA A 303 -2.36 -3.03 -7.76
CA ALA A 303 -1.55 -2.49 -8.85
C ALA A 303 -0.98 -3.59 -9.76
N GLN A 304 -0.54 -4.72 -9.19
CA GLN A 304 -0.08 -5.91 -9.94
C GLN A 304 -1.22 -6.56 -10.72
N ASN A 305 -2.36 -6.81 -10.06
CA ASN A 305 -3.57 -7.34 -10.67
C ASN A 305 -4.00 -6.46 -11.85
N LEU A 306 -4.01 -5.14 -11.68
CA LEU A 306 -4.36 -4.20 -12.74
C LEU A 306 -3.40 -4.28 -13.94
N CYS A 307 -2.11 -4.54 -13.70
CA CYS A 307 -1.15 -4.80 -14.79
C CYS A 307 -1.48 -6.10 -15.54
N GLU A 308 -1.82 -7.17 -14.83
CA GLU A 308 -2.17 -8.47 -15.42
C GLU A 308 -3.49 -8.40 -16.22
N HIS A 309 -4.53 -7.81 -15.65
CA HIS A 309 -5.83 -7.59 -16.32
C HIS A 309 -5.75 -6.67 -17.53
N SER A 310 -4.68 -5.89 -17.65
CA SER A 310 -4.41 -5.03 -18.81
C SER A 310 -3.50 -5.70 -19.86
N GLY A 311 -3.20 -6.98 -19.68
CA GLY A 311 -2.33 -7.76 -20.56
C GLY A 311 -0.84 -7.37 -20.47
N GLN A 312 -0.41 -6.72 -19.37
CA GLN A 312 0.96 -6.22 -19.18
C GLN A 312 1.68 -6.93 -18.02
N PRO A 313 1.88 -8.25 -18.08
CA PRO A 313 2.50 -9.03 -17.01
C PRO A 313 3.94 -8.58 -16.72
N TRP A 314 4.63 -7.95 -17.68
CA TRP A 314 5.97 -7.40 -17.45
C TRP A 314 5.95 -6.25 -16.43
N LYS A 315 4.89 -5.42 -16.40
CA LYS A 315 4.76 -4.36 -15.38
C LYS A 315 4.52 -4.98 -14.01
N ALA A 316 3.67 -6.00 -13.90
CA ALA A 316 3.48 -6.76 -12.67
C ALA A 316 4.81 -7.37 -12.18
N ALA A 317 5.60 -7.97 -13.08
CA ALA A 317 6.92 -8.51 -12.74
C ALA A 317 7.92 -7.44 -12.26
N ILE A 318 7.89 -6.24 -12.84
CA ILE A 318 8.69 -5.10 -12.34
C ILE A 318 8.25 -4.74 -10.91
N LEU A 319 6.93 -4.68 -10.66
CA LEU A 319 6.35 -4.43 -9.34
C LEU A 319 6.55 -5.58 -8.35
N GLU A 320 6.95 -6.78 -8.76
CA GLU A 320 7.30 -7.87 -7.82
C GLU A 320 8.77 -7.80 -7.41
N GLY A 321 9.63 -7.17 -8.23
CA GLY A 321 11.07 -7.19 -8.03
C GLY A 321 11.57 -6.43 -6.80
N TRP A 322 10.74 -5.59 -6.17
CA TRP A 322 11.06 -4.92 -4.89
C TRP A 322 10.85 -5.81 -3.66
N ARG A 323 10.14 -6.95 -3.79
CA ARG A 323 9.77 -7.81 -2.67
C ARG A 323 11.01 -8.48 -2.06
N LEU A 324 11.08 -8.46 -0.73
CA LEU A 324 12.19 -9.00 0.04
C LEU A 324 12.29 -10.51 -0.16
N HIS A 325 13.50 -11.00 -0.38
CA HIS A 325 13.70 -12.44 -0.53
C HIS A 325 13.43 -13.18 0.78
N HIS A 326 12.61 -14.22 0.70
CA HIS A 326 12.32 -15.11 1.80
C HIS A 326 12.19 -16.56 1.33
N ASP A 327 12.88 -17.45 2.02
CA ASP A 327 12.73 -18.89 1.81
C ASP A 327 12.17 -19.51 3.10
N PRO A 328 10.86 -19.81 3.14
CA PRO A 328 10.21 -20.39 4.32
C PRO A 328 10.80 -21.74 4.75
N ASN A 329 11.51 -22.43 3.84
CA ASN A 329 12.03 -23.77 4.10
C ASN A 329 13.25 -23.79 5.03
N TYR A 330 13.84 -22.62 5.35
CA TYR A 330 15.01 -22.50 6.24
C TYR A 330 14.67 -21.99 7.65
N GLU A 331 13.41 -21.70 7.97
CA GLU A 331 13.04 -21.22 9.30
C GLU A 331 13.05 -22.33 10.38
N PRO A 332 13.57 -22.06 11.58
CA PRO A 332 13.61 -23.04 12.68
C PRO A 332 12.20 -23.43 13.18
N ALA A 333 11.18 -22.63 12.89
CA ALA A 333 9.77 -22.93 13.19
C ALA A 333 9.21 -24.08 12.33
N ALA A 334 9.74 -24.31 11.13
CA ALA A 334 9.41 -25.48 10.31
C ALA A 334 9.90 -26.81 10.92
N ALA A 335 10.76 -26.74 11.95
CA ALA A 335 11.27 -27.90 12.68
C ALA A 335 10.62 -28.12 14.06
N THR A 336 9.93 -27.12 14.64
CA THR A 336 9.48 -27.16 16.05
C THR A 336 7.96 -27.04 16.22
N SER A 337 7.25 -26.46 15.24
CA SER A 337 5.80 -26.60 15.20
C SER A 337 5.47 -28.03 14.76
N GLY A 338 4.70 -28.76 15.55
CA GLY A 338 4.19 -30.10 15.21
C GLY A 338 3.38 -30.19 13.89
N LYS A 339 3.26 -29.09 13.13
CA LYS A 339 3.22 -29.14 11.67
C LYS A 339 4.60 -29.61 11.17
N ALA A 340 4.86 -30.91 11.33
CA ALA A 340 5.79 -31.57 10.44
C ALA A 340 5.44 -31.08 9.03
N LEU A 341 6.39 -30.37 8.41
CA LEU A 341 6.57 -30.34 6.97
C LEU A 341 6.01 -31.68 6.47
N THR A 342 4.86 -31.69 5.78
CA THR A 342 4.40 -32.91 5.14
C THR A 342 5.59 -33.35 4.31
N VAL A 343 6.22 -34.46 4.71
CA VAL A 343 7.57 -34.81 4.28
C VAL A 343 7.58 -34.80 2.76
N GLY A 344 8.16 -33.73 2.16
CA GLY A 344 8.20 -33.53 0.71
C GLY A 344 7.51 -32.29 0.15
N VAL A 345 6.70 -31.52 0.90
CA VAL A 345 6.10 -30.27 0.37
C VAL A 345 6.97 -29.07 0.75
N LYS A 346 7.82 -28.65 -0.18
CA LYS A 346 8.55 -27.38 -0.07
C LYS A 346 7.58 -26.22 -0.30
N GLN A 347 7.65 -25.21 0.55
CA GLN A 347 6.92 -23.96 0.34
C GLN A 347 7.60 -23.14 -0.76
N ALA A 348 6.81 -22.33 -1.47
CA ALA A 348 7.33 -21.46 -2.52
C ALA A 348 8.25 -20.39 -1.92
N ILE A 349 9.38 -20.16 -2.60
CA ILE A 349 10.30 -19.08 -2.26
C ILE A 349 9.69 -17.77 -2.75
N GLU A 350 9.74 -16.74 -1.91
CA GLU A 350 9.17 -15.43 -2.20
C GLU A 350 10.25 -14.37 -2.44
N GLY A 351 9.90 -13.35 -3.21
CA GLY A 351 10.72 -12.17 -3.44
C GLY A 351 11.97 -12.38 -4.28
N ASN A 352 12.83 -11.37 -4.29
CA ASN A 352 13.97 -11.30 -5.21
C ASN A 352 15.32 -11.40 -4.48
N PRO A 353 16.06 -12.52 -4.60
CA PRO A 353 17.38 -12.67 -3.98
C PRO A 353 18.41 -11.63 -4.44
N ARG A 354 18.20 -11.00 -5.61
CA ARG A 354 19.07 -9.95 -6.17
C ARG A 354 18.36 -8.60 -6.19
N ARG A 355 17.63 -8.28 -5.12
CA ARG A 355 16.93 -7.01 -4.95
C ARG A 355 17.84 -5.79 -5.12
N ASP A 356 19.09 -5.85 -4.67
CA ASP A 356 20.07 -4.78 -4.88
C ASP A 356 20.32 -4.46 -6.36
N LEU A 357 20.36 -5.50 -7.20
CA LEU A 357 20.53 -5.34 -8.63
C LEU A 357 19.26 -4.76 -9.26
N TRP A 358 18.09 -5.24 -8.82
CA TRP A 358 16.81 -4.67 -9.22
C TRP A 358 16.72 -3.19 -8.87
N LYS A 359 17.07 -2.78 -7.64
CA LYS A 359 17.10 -1.37 -7.20
C LYS A 359 18.00 -0.51 -8.09
N LYS A 360 19.19 -1.01 -8.48
CA LYS A 360 20.10 -0.30 -9.39
C LYS A 360 19.49 -0.07 -10.77
N PHE A 361 18.77 -1.04 -11.32
CA PHE A 361 18.10 -0.89 -12.62
C PHE A 361 16.85 -0.01 -12.50
N ALA A 362 16.05 -0.21 -11.45
CA ALA A 362 14.90 0.62 -11.11
C ALA A 362 15.28 2.10 -10.97
N TRP A 363 16.38 2.40 -10.29
CA TRP A 363 16.90 3.76 -10.17
C TRP A 363 17.21 4.39 -11.53
N LYS A 364 17.93 3.68 -12.40
CA LYS A 364 18.22 4.15 -13.77
C LYS A 364 16.95 4.34 -14.60
N MET A 365 15.95 3.50 -14.39
CA MET A 365 14.66 3.60 -15.07
C MET A 365 13.89 4.85 -14.59
N ALA A 366 13.92 5.15 -13.29
CA ALA A 366 13.31 6.36 -12.72
C ALA A 366 13.97 7.66 -13.21
N GLU A 367 15.27 7.66 -13.49
CA GLU A 367 15.99 8.79 -14.08
C GLU A 367 15.76 8.97 -15.60
N SER A 368 15.32 7.92 -16.28
CA SER A 368 15.18 7.91 -17.74
C SER A 368 13.97 8.71 -18.21
N ARG A 369 14.19 9.74 -19.02
CA ARG A 369 13.11 10.52 -19.68
C ARG A 369 12.39 9.78 -20.80
N ALA A 370 12.85 8.58 -21.16
CA ALA A 370 12.19 7.75 -22.18
C ALA A 370 10.96 7.02 -21.62
N VAL A 371 10.84 6.95 -20.30
CA VAL A 371 9.73 6.33 -19.57
C VAL A 371 8.74 7.42 -19.16
N ASP A 372 7.45 7.09 -19.10
CA ASP A 372 6.43 8.02 -18.65
C ASP A 372 6.61 8.41 -17.17
N ASP A 373 6.18 9.63 -16.83
CA ASP A 373 6.42 10.19 -15.50
C ASP A 373 5.81 9.33 -14.39
N TYR A 374 4.60 8.82 -14.55
CA TYR A 374 3.93 8.00 -13.53
C TYR A 374 4.61 6.65 -13.31
N THR A 375 5.11 5.99 -14.36
CA THR A 375 5.93 4.78 -14.20
C THR A 375 7.25 5.11 -13.52
N ARG A 376 7.90 6.24 -13.87
CA ARG A 376 9.13 6.69 -13.19
C ARG A 376 8.89 6.91 -11.69
N ALA A 377 7.79 7.57 -11.32
CA ALA A 377 7.41 7.81 -9.93
C ALA A 377 7.05 6.51 -9.20
N THR A 378 6.31 5.59 -9.85
CA THR A 378 6.01 4.26 -9.30
C THR A 378 7.29 3.51 -8.95
N ILE A 379 8.23 3.42 -9.89
CA ILE A 379 9.52 2.75 -9.66
C ILE A 379 10.36 3.51 -8.64
N GLY A 380 10.30 4.84 -8.67
CA GLY A 380 10.91 5.74 -7.71
C GLY A 380 10.53 5.43 -6.26
N SER A 381 9.25 5.15 -6.01
CA SER A 381 8.74 4.80 -4.68
C SER A 381 9.40 3.54 -4.10
N PHE A 382 9.78 2.58 -4.95
CA PHE A 382 10.36 1.31 -4.51
C PHE A 382 11.90 1.32 -4.47
N CYS A 383 12.54 2.14 -5.30
CA CYS A 383 14.00 2.25 -5.35
C CYS A 383 14.58 3.39 -4.49
N GLY A 384 13.73 4.26 -3.96
CA GLY A 384 14.13 5.41 -3.14
C GLY A 384 14.51 6.65 -3.94
N ASN A 385 13.97 6.84 -5.15
CA ASN A 385 14.27 8.02 -5.97
C ASN A 385 13.26 9.14 -5.71
N LEU A 386 13.65 10.11 -4.88
CA LEU A 386 12.80 11.23 -4.48
C LEU A 386 12.45 12.17 -5.66
N ASP A 387 13.40 12.45 -6.55
CA ASP A 387 13.19 13.40 -7.66
C ASP A 387 12.05 12.95 -8.58
N SER A 388 11.97 11.64 -8.85
CA SER A 388 10.91 11.05 -9.66
C SER A 388 9.52 11.17 -9.02
N LEU A 389 9.42 11.11 -7.69
CA LEU A 389 8.18 11.27 -6.94
C LEU A 389 7.75 12.74 -6.87
N LEU A 390 8.68 13.64 -6.56
CA LEU A 390 8.40 15.08 -6.45
C LEU A 390 7.99 15.69 -7.78
N GLY A 391 8.45 15.14 -8.92
CA GLY A 391 8.01 15.56 -10.25
C GLY A 391 6.50 15.44 -10.48
N ILE A 392 5.80 14.59 -9.72
CA ILE A 392 4.33 14.41 -9.81
C ILE A 392 3.63 14.95 -8.56
N LEU A 393 4.21 14.73 -7.38
CA LEU A 393 3.56 15.02 -6.09
C LEU A 393 3.82 16.45 -5.59
N GLY A 394 4.84 17.14 -6.12
CA GLY A 394 5.32 18.42 -5.59
C GLY A 394 4.31 19.57 -5.64
N ASP A 395 3.34 19.53 -6.54
CA ASP A 395 2.44 20.66 -6.82
C ASP A 395 1.07 20.56 -6.11
N HIS A 396 0.80 19.49 -5.36
CA HIS A 396 -0.59 19.10 -5.03
C HIS A 396 -0.93 19.06 -3.54
N ASN A 397 -0.12 18.46 -2.67
CA ASN A 397 -0.47 18.33 -1.25
C ASN A 397 0.76 18.11 -0.34
N TRP A 398 0.75 18.68 0.87
CA TRP A 398 1.81 18.47 1.84
C TRP A 398 1.89 17.00 2.31
N THR A 399 0.76 16.30 2.36
CA THR A 399 0.70 14.87 2.73
C THR A 399 1.43 14.01 1.71
N ASP A 400 1.32 14.33 0.42
CA ASP A 400 1.97 13.62 -0.67
C ASP A 400 3.47 13.88 -0.69
N VAL A 401 3.88 15.11 -0.42
CA VAL A 401 5.29 15.46 -0.26
C VAL A 401 5.88 14.72 0.94
N LEU A 402 5.20 14.74 2.09
CA LEU A 402 5.64 14.02 3.29
C LEU A 402 5.74 12.51 3.04
N TRP A 403 4.74 11.93 2.37
CA TRP A 403 4.76 10.52 1.98
C TRP A 403 5.98 10.20 1.11
N ALA A 404 6.30 11.04 0.12
CA ALA A 404 7.47 10.83 -0.74
C ALA A 404 8.80 10.84 0.04
N TYR A 405 8.98 11.80 0.95
CA TYR A 405 10.20 11.86 1.77
C TYR A 405 10.33 10.66 2.71
N LEU A 406 9.24 10.26 3.37
CA LEU A 406 9.26 9.12 4.29
C LEU A 406 9.43 7.80 3.54
N LYS A 407 8.72 7.60 2.43
CA LYS A 407 8.79 6.37 1.62
C LYS A 407 10.19 6.11 1.06
N VAL A 408 10.96 7.16 0.77
CA VAL A 408 12.35 7.07 0.30
C VAL A 408 13.34 6.84 1.45
N SER A 409 12.98 7.26 2.66
CA SER A 409 13.85 7.18 3.85
C SER A 409 13.75 5.84 4.58
N CYS A 410 12.61 5.16 4.45
CA CYS A 410 12.38 3.77 4.88
C CYS A 410 12.90 2.79 3.81
#